data_AF-A0A5K1DUH1-F1
#
_entry.id   AF-A0A5K1DUH1-F1
#
_cell.length_a   1.000
_cell.length_b   1.000
_cell.length_c   1.000
_cell.angle_alpha   90.00
_cell.angle_beta   90.00
_cell.angle_gamma   90.00
#
_symmetry.space_group_name_H-M   'P 1'
#
loop_
_entity.id
_entity.type
_entity.pdbx_description
1 polymer ?
#
loop_
_entity_poly.entity_id
_entity_poly.type
_entity_poly.pdbx_seq_one_letter_code
_entity_poly.pdbx_strand_id
1 'polypeptide(L)'
;ITSMHEQWDGFEGEGSPRKTGRGRRVFSIRKRHMANHKGQAVVNIGDDFSVPDFYIEGNYSKRCCKIRRVTGEVVAEICRKQASTSDAVLLGTDVFSLTINPGFDSELVMAFVVAMDRISWKYFIPALFH
;
A
#
# COMPACT_ATOMS: atom_id res chain seq x y z
N ILE A 1 13.09 6.82 -18.95
CA ILE A 1 12.57 7.70 -17.88
C ILE A 1 11.19 7.15 -17.48
N THR A 2 11.14 6.36 -16.41
CA THR A 2 9.90 5.74 -15.88
C THR A 2 9.89 6.02 -14.38
N SER A 3 9.44 7.20 -13.95
CA SER A 3 9.71 7.65 -12.57
C SER A 3 8.52 8.25 -11.82
N MET A 4 7.42 8.64 -12.46
CA MET A 4 6.28 9.27 -11.76
C MET A 4 5.09 8.34 -11.54
N HIS A 5 4.95 7.26 -12.31
CA HIS A 5 3.76 6.40 -12.23
C HIS A 5 3.82 5.30 -11.16
N GLU A 6 4.90 5.26 -10.38
CA GLU A 6 5.20 4.20 -9.42
C GLU A 6 5.32 4.70 -7.98
N GLN A 7 5.10 6.00 -7.75
CA GLN A 7 5.21 6.63 -6.44
C GLN A 7 3.95 7.42 -6.10
N TRP A 8 3.59 7.43 -4.83
CA TRP A 8 2.49 8.22 -4.28
C TRP A 8 2.92 8.85 -2.96
N ASP A 9 2.64 10.15 -2.79
CA ASP A 9 3.02 10.92 -1.60
C ASP A 9 1.74 11.34 -0.85
N GLY A 10 1.69 11.05 0.45
CA GLY A 10 0.60 11.47 1.33
C GLY A 10 0.98 12.72 2.11
N PHE A 11 0.08 13.70 2.17
CA PHE A 11 0.29 14.99 2.84
C PHE A 11 -0.72 15.19 3.96
N GLU A 12 -0.35 16.02 4.94
CA GLU A 12 -1.23 16.43 6.03
C GLU A 12 -2.47 17.15 5.48
N GLY A 13 -3.63 16.90 6.10
CA GLY A 13 -4.90 17.49 5.69
C GLY A 13 -4.98 19.01 5.93
N GLU A 14 -5.95 19.65 5.27
CA GLU A 14 -6.13 21.11 5.22
C GLU A 14 -6.48 21.77 6.57
N GLY A 15 -6.77 20.98 7.61
CA GLY A 15 -7.01 21.46 8.99
C GLY A 15 -5.74 21.83 9.77
N SER A 16 -4.55 21.63 9.19
CA SER A 16 -3.27 21.93 9.83
C SER A 16 -2.99 23.46 9.87
N PRO A 17 -2.48 24.02 10.99
CA PRO A 17 -2.30 25.46 11.16
C PRO A 17 -1.28 26.10 10.20
N ARG A 18 -0.54 25.31 9.40
CA ARG A 18 0.38 25.81 8.37
C ARG A 18 -0.39 26.19 7.09
N LYS A 19 -0.88 27.44 7.05
CA LYS A 19 -1.68 28.00 5.94
C LYS A 19 -0.91 28.56 4.73
N THR A 20 0.42 28.42 4.64
CA THR A 20 1.19 28.99 3.51
C THR A 20 2.29 28.06 3.04
N GLY A 21 1.96 27.10 2.18
CA GLY A 21 2.93 26.21 1.52
C GLY A 21 2.31 24.89 1.06
N ARG A 22 3.07 24.08 0.31
CA ARG A 22 2.75 22.65 0.14
C ARG A 22 2.67 22.04 1.55
N GLY A 23 1.58 21.36 1.88
CA GLY A 23 1.40 20.70 3.18
C GLY A 23 2.60 19.78 3.52
N ARG A 24 2.80 19.49 4.80
CA ARG A 24 3.87 18.58 5.22
C ARG A 24 3.60 17.18 4.64
N ARG A 25 4.58 16.60 3.96
CA ARG A 25 4.46 15.20 3.52
C ARG A 25 4.55 14.30 4.76
N VAL A 26 3.56 13.42 4.91
CA VAL A 26 3.46 12.46 6.01
C VAL A 26 4.11 11.15 5.61
N PHE A 27 3.94 10.70 4.37
CA PHE A 27 4.58 9.49 3.87
C PHE A 27 4.79 9.52 2.35
N SER A 28 5.61 8.60 1.86
CA SER A 28 5.79 8.31 0.44
C SER A 28 5.84 6.80 0.22
N ILE A 29 5.05 6.28 -0.73
CA ILE A 29 5.08 4.89 -1.15
C ILE A 29 5.62 4.80 -2.56
N ARG A 30 6.58 3.90 -2.77
CA ARG A 30 7.14 3.64 -4.09
C ARG A 30 7.21 2.15 -4.40
N LYS A 31 6.74 1.77 -5.59
CA LYS A 31 6.82 0.40 -6.11
C LYS A 31 8.27 0.00 -6.37
N ARG A 32 8.60 -1.27 -6.13
CA ARG A 32 9.91 -1.88 -6.44
C ARG A 32 9.81 -2.80 -7.65
N HIS A 33 10.81 -2.72 -8.54
CA HIS A 33 10.86 -3.46 -9.81
C HIS A 33 11.81 -4.68 -9.78
N MET A 34 12.52 -4.93 -8.68
CA MET A 34 13.56 -5.97 -8.65
C MET A 34 13.04 -7.30 -8.10
N ALA A 35 13.12 -8.33 -8.94
CA ALA A 35 12.58 -9.68 -8.77
C ALA A 35 13.21 -10.53 -7.63
N ASN A 36 14.25 -10.03 -6.95
CA ASN A 36 15.00 -10.83 -5.97
C ASN A 36 14.55 -10.65 -4.51
N HIS A 37 13.70 -9.66 -4.21
CA HIS A 37 13.14 -9.48 -2.88
C HIS A 37 11.63 -9.53 -2.96
N LYS A 38 11.01 -10.27 -2.04
CA LYS A 38 9.57 -10.53 -1.93
C LYS A 38 8.72 -9.26 -1.67
N GLY A 39 9.31 -8.07 -1.78
CA GLY A 39 8.74 -6.75 -1.49
C GLY A 39 8.26 -6.02 -2.76
N GLN A 40 6.97 -5.73 -2.84
CA GLN A 40 6.34 -4.97 -3.93
C GLN A 40 6.52 -3.46 -3.85
N ALA A 41 6.63 -2.92 -2.63
CA ALA A 41 6.78 -1.49 -2.42
C ALA A 41 7.53 -1.18 -1.12
N VAL A 42 8.00 0.05 -1.01
CA VAL A 42 8.54 0.64 0.21
C VAL A 42 7.78 1.87 0.61
N VAL A 43 7.75 2.11 1.92
CA VAL A 43 7.18 3.31 2.50
C VAL A 43 8.25 4.05 3.30
N ASN A 44 8.34 5.36 3.12
CA ASN A 44 9.13 6.26 3.94
C ASN A 44 8.19 7.25 4.63
N ILE A 45 8.44 7.57 5.88
CA ILE A 45 7.67 8.51 6.69
C ILE A 45 8.39 9.86 6.71
N GLY A 46 7.64 10.93 6.45
CA GLY A 46 8.18 12.28 6.39
C GLY A 46 9.13 12.51 5.22
N ASP A 47 10.27 13.13 5.51
CA ASP A 47 11.24 13.64 4.54
C ASP A 47 12.56 12.86 4.44
N ASP A 48 12.78 11.88 5.31
CA ASP A 48 13.95 11.00 5.22
C ASP A 48 13.66 9.81 4.30
N PHE A 49 14.57 9.57 3.35
CA PHE A 49 14.49 8.48 2.38
C PHE A 49 15.74 7.59 2.39
N SER A 50 16.63 7.78 3.36
CA SER A 50 17.88 7.03 3.48
C SER A 50 17.60 5.55 3.72
N VAL A 51 16.61 5.23 4.55
CA VAL A 51 16.17 3.87 4.85
C VAL A 51 14.63 3.84 4.88
N PRO A 52 13.99 2.88 4.19
CA PRO A 52 12.53 2.70 4.28
C PRO A 52 12.09 2.39 5.70
N ASP A 53 11.00 2.99 6.15
CA ASP A 53 10.34 2.67 7.42
C ASP A 53 9.56 1.36 7.34
N PHE A 54 8.95 1.09 6.17
CA PHE A 54 8.16 -0.11 5.93
C PHE A 54 8.43 -0.76 4.57
N TYR A 55 8.23 -2.08 4.53
CA TYR A 55 8.18 -2.91 3.35
C TYR A 55 6.77 -3.46 3.15
N ILE A 56 6.28 -3.42 1.93
CA ILE A 56 5.04 -4.09 1.53
C ILE A 56 5.43 -5.32 0.72
N GLU A 57 5.21 -6.51 1.27
CA GLU A 57 5.59 -7.80 0.71
C GLU A 57 4.39 -8.53 0.12
N GLY A 58 4.61 -9.44 -0.84
CA GLY A 58 3.59 -10.33 -1.38
C GLY A 58 3.09 -9.96 -2.79
N ASN A 59 1.79 -10.10 -3.04
CA ASN A 59 1.12 -9.68 -4.29
C ASN A 59 -0.18 -8.92 -3.99
N TYR A 60 -0.20 -7.63 -4.29
CA TYR A 60 -1.26 -6.69 -3.94
C TYR A 60 -2.46 -6.84 -4.88
N SER A 61 -2.22 -7.09 -6.17
CA SER A 61 -3.27 -7.44 -7.13
C SER A 61 -4.04 -8.70 -6.73
N LYS A 62 -3.38 -9.65 -6.04
CA LYS A 62 -4.02 -10.84 -5.47
C LYS A 62 -4.52 -10.65 -4.04
N ARG A 63 -4.43 -9.42 -3.49
CA ARG A 63 -4.76 -9.09 -2.09
C ARG A 63 -4.11 -10.06 -1.09
N CYS A 64 -2.84 -10.39 -1.30
CA CYS A 64 -2.06 -11.29 -0.45
C CYS A 64 -0.76 -10.57 -0.08
N CYS A 65 -0.83 -9.66 0.88
CA CYS A 65 0.29 -8.79 1.25
C CYS A 65 0.50 -8.69 2.75
N LYS A 66 1.74 -8.39 3.13
CA LYS A 66 2.10 -7.99 4.49
C LYS A 66 2.80 -6.66 4.47
N ILE A 67 2.41 -5.79 5.38
CA ILE A 67 3.10 -4.53 5.67
C ILE A 67 3.99 -4.81 6.87
N ARG A 68 5.30 -4.66 6.70
CA ARG A 68 6.30 -4.86 7.74
C ARG A 68 7.07 -3.59 8.00
N ARG A 69 7.45 -3.35 9.26
CA ARG A 69 8.51 -2.38 9.57
C ARG A 69 9.84 -2.86 9.01
N VAL A 70 10.77 -1.93 8.86
CA VAL A 70 12.18 -2.24 8.55
C VAL A 70 12.82 -3.18 9.58
N THR A 71 12.34 -3.16 10.81
CA THR A 71 12.73 -4.08 11.89
C THR A 71 12.24 -5.51 11.69
N GLY A 72 11.38 -5.76 10.69
CA GLY A 72 10.82 -7.07 10.36
C GLY A 72 9.45 -7.35 10.99
N GLU A 73 9.01 -6.53 11.95
CA GLU A 73 7.71 -6.67 12.61
C GLU A 73 6.55 -6.50 11.61
N VAL A 74 5.55 -7.40 11.67
CA VAL A 74 4.34 -7.27 10.86
C VAL A 74 3.43 -6.22 11.50
N VAL A 75 3.05 -5.23 10.70
CA VAL A 75 2.14 -4.15 11.09
C VAL A 75 0.72 -4.52 10.70
N ALA A 76 0.55 -5.01 9.47
CA ALA A 76 -0.75 -5.37 8.94
C ALA A 76 -0.64 -6.46 7.88
N GLU A 77 -1.73 -7.20 7.69
CA GLU A 77 -1.89 -8.23 6.67
C GLU A 77 -3.14 -7.94 5.84
N ILE A 78 -2.99 -8.11 4.53
CA ILE A 78 -4.05 -7.95 3.52
C ILE A 78 -4.30 -9.33 2.93
N CYS A 79 -5.53 -9.81 3.07
CA CYS A 79 -5.96 -11.11 2.57
C CYS A 79 -7.22 -10.97 1.72
N ARG A 80 -7.30 -11.74 0.62
CA ARG A 80 -8.52 -11.84 -0.18
C ARG A 80 -9.66 -12.38 0.69
N LYS A 81 -10.84 -11.76 0.62
CA LYS A 81 -12.03 -12.23 1.35
C LYS A 81 -12.70 -13.34 0.56
N GLN A 82 -12.96 -14.47 1.23
CA GLN A 82 -13.73 -15.59 0.68
C GLN A 82 -15.15 -15.52 1.26
N ALA A 83 -16.18 -15.74 0.44
CA ALA A 83 -17.54 -15.83 0.93
C ALA A 83 -17.78 -17.20 1.58
N SER A 84 -18.41 -17.20 2.76
CA SER A 84 -18.77 -18.39 3.53
C SER A 84 -20.02 -19.07 2.97
N THR A 85 -20.01 -19.45 1.69
CA THR A 85 -21.00 -20.35 1.10
C THR A 85 -20.39 -21.74 0.95
N SER A 86 -21.23 -22.77 0.89
CA SER A 86 -20.83 -24.18 0.76
C SER A 86 -19.84 -24.43 -0.39
N ASP A 87 -19.89 -23.57 -1.40
CA ASP A 87 -18.82 -23.38 -2.38
C ASP A 87 -18.12 -22.05 -2.06
N ALA A 88 -16.80 -22.10 -1.84
CA ALA A 88 -15.98 -20.93 -1.54
C ALA A 88 -15.93 -19.99 -2.76
N VAL A 89 -16.94 -19.14 -2.92
CA VAL A 89 -16.99 -18.15 -3.99
C VAL A 89 -16.00 -17.04 -3.63
N LEU A 90 -15.01 -16.87 -4.50
CA LEU A 90 -14.08 -15.76 -4.40
C LEU A 90 -14.80 -14.47 -4.77
N LEU A 91 -14.89 -13.55 -3.81
CA LEU A 91 -15.37 -12.21 -4.09
C LEU A 91 -14.38 -11.49 -5.05
N GLY A 92 -14.88 -10.46 -5.73
CA GLY A 92 -14.06 -9.59 -6.57
C GLY A 92 -12.85 -9.04 -5.80
N THR A 93 -11.82 -8.59 -6.52
CA THR A 93 -10.57 -8.07 -5.91
C THR A 93 -10.77 -6.81 -5.07
N ASP A 94 -11.94 -6.20 -5.15
CA ASP A 94 -12.31 -5.00 -4.40
C ASP A 94 -12.76 -5.33 -2.96
N VAL A 95 -13.06 -6.60 -2.67
CA VAL A 95 -13.41 -7.07 -1.34
C VAL A 95 -12.26 -7.87 -0.74
N PHE A 96 -11.65 -7.34 0.30
CA PHE A 96 -10.55 -7.95 1.02
C PHE A 96 -10.66 -7.71 2.53
N SER A 97 -9.87 -8.45 3.30
CA SER A 97 -9.70 -8.26 4.73
C SER A 97 -8.38 -7.56 4.98
N LEU A 98 -8.39 -6.54 5.83
CA LEU A 98 -7.21 -5.86 6.36
C LEU A 98 -7.17 -6.10 7.86
N THR A 99 -6.14 -6.79 8.33
CA THR A 99 -5.92 -7.04 9.76
C THR A 99 -4.71 -6.23 10.20
N ILE A 100 -4.91 -5.37 11.21
CA ILE A 100 -3.86 -4.50 11.74
C ILE A 100 -3.50 -5.01 13.14
N ASN A 101 -2.20 -5.20 13.39
CA ASN A 101 -1.75 -5.63 14.71
C ASN A 101 -1.98 -4.51 15.75
N PRO A 102 -2.24 -4.85 17.02
CA PRO A 102 -2.44 -3.85 18.07
C PRO A 102 -1.26 -2.89 18.18
N GLY A 103 -1.54 -1.61 18.49
CA GLY A 103 -0.50 -0.58 18.67
C GLY A 103 -0.08 0.13 17.38
N PHE A 104 -0.68 -0.19 16.23
CA PHE A 104 -0.45 0.51 14.97
C PHE A 104 -1.62 1.42 14.57
N ASP A 105 -1.28 2.52 13.91
CA ASP A 105 -2.23 3.51 13.42
C ASP A 105 -2.99 2.99 12.19
N SER A 106 -4.29 2.79 12.36
CA SER A 106 -5.17 2.32 11.28
C SER A 106 -5.34 3.33 10.15
N GLU A 107 -5.30 4.63 10.44
CA GLU A 107 -5.44 5.67 9.42
C GLU A 107 -4.22 5.66 8.49
N LEU A 108 -3.03 5.57 9.07
CA LEU A 108 -1.78 5.48 8.30
C LEU A 108 -1.73 4.20 7.45
N VAL A 109 -2.10 3.05 8.02
CA VAL A 109 -2.14 1.78 7.27
C VAL A 109 -3.17 1.83 6.14
N MET A 110 -4.36 2.41 6.38
CA MET A 110 -5.36 2.60 5.33
C MET A 110 -4.86 3.53 4.22
N ALA A 111 -4.13 4.59 4.57
CA ALA A 111 -3.52 5.47 3.58
C ALA A 111 -2.53 4.71 2.67
N PHE A 112 -1.80 3.72 3.23
CA PHE A 112 -0.92 2.86 2.44
C PHE A 112 -1.70 1.99 1.46
N VAL A 113 -2.83 1.43 1.88
CA VAL A 113 -3.73 0.63 1.03
C VAL A 113 -4.24 1.48 -0.14
N VAL A 114 -4.73 2.70 0.14
CA VAL A 114 -5.21 3.62 -0.91
C VAL A 114 -4.09 3.98 -1.90
N ALA A 115 -2.90 4.30 -1.40
CA ALA A 115 -1.74 4.59 -2.24
C ALA A 115 -1.34 3.38 -3.11
N MET A 116 -1.34 2.18 -2.52
CA MET A 116 -1.08 0.92 -3.23
C MET A 116 -2.11 0.63 -4.32
N ASP A 117 -3.40 0.91 -4.09
CA ASP A 117 -4.43 0.80 -5.12
C ASP A 117 -4.10 1.71 -6.31
N ARG A 118 -3.70 2.97 -6.06
CA ARG A 118 -3.39 3.93 -7.12
C ARG A 118 -2.16 3.54 -7.95
N ILE A 119 -1.09 3.05 -7.32
CA ILE A 119 0.14 2.66 -8.05
C ILE A 119 0.04 1.25 -8.66
N SER A 120 -0.93 0.43 -8.22
CA SER A 120 -1.15 -0.92 -8.75
C SER A 120 -2.26 -0.99 -9.83
N TRP A 121 -3.11 0.03 -9.94
CA TRP A 121 -4.29 0.04 -10.83
C TRP A 121 -3.96 -0.18 -12.32
N LYS A 122 -2.77 0.18 -12.81
CA LYS A 122 -2.41 0.04 -14.23
C LYS A 122 -2.32 -1.40 -14.76
N TYR A 123 -2.43 -2.42 -13.92
CA TYR A 123 -2.48 -3.83 -14.34
C TYR A 123 -3.90 -4.40 -14.43
N PHE A 124 -4.93 -3.59 -14.14
CA PHE A 124 -6.34 -3.94 -14.35
C PHE A 124 -6.84 -3.34 -15.68
N ILE A 125 -6.10 -3.55 -16.77
CA ILE A 125 -6.71 -3.57 -18.09
C ILE A 125 -7.09 -5.03 -18.28
N PRO A 126 -8.38 -5.40 -18.26
CA PRO A 126 -8.78 -6.72 -18.71
C PRO A 126 -8.20 -6.90 -20.11
N ALA A 127 -7.58 -8.04 -20.38
CA ALA A 127 -7.20 -8.43 -21.74
C ALA A 127 -8.48 -8.68 -22.58
N LEU A 128 -9.30 -7.66 -22.75
CA LEU A 128 -10.53 -7.63 -23.52
C LEU A 128 -10.44 -6.49 -24.52
N PHE A 129 -9.45 -6.58 -25.41
CA PHE A 129 -9.54 -6.12 -26.80
C PHE A 129 -8.50 -6.92 -27.57
N HIS A 130 -8.89 -8.09 -28.06
CA HIS A 130 -8.23 -8.78 -29.14
C HIS A 130 -9.28 -9.34 -30.10
#